data_AF-A0A0A3AP80-F1
#
_entry.id   AF-A0A0A3AP80-F1
#
_cell.length_a   1.000
_cell.length_b   1.000
_cell.length_c   1.000
_cell.angle_alpha   90.00
_cell.angle_beta   90.00
_cell.angle_gamma   90.00
#
_symmetry.space_group_name_H-M   'P 1'
#
loop_
_entity.id
_entity.type
_entity.pdbx_description
1 polymer ?
#
loop_
_entity_poly.entity_id
_entity_poly.type
_entity_poly.pdbx_seq_one_letter_code
_entity_poly.pdbx_strand_id
1 'polypeptide(L)'
;MLMGMSFELLIKAILIQSGISITHTHNLRNLANNIEVNLSKDELNLLDILSEYIIWAGKYPIPKKSESLEKLYKLEQKNLYDVVEKIGELELVSSNDKFDFDNLHKLWSKIAEKYRL
;
A
#
# COMPACT_ATOMS: atom_id res chain seq x y z
N MET A 1 -2.24 -9.45 -2.09
CA MET A 1 -3.25 -9.64 -1.01
C MET A 1 -2.60 -9.94 0.35
N LEU A 2 -1.91 -11.08 0.52
CA LEU A 2 -1.39 -11.53 1.81
C LEU A 2 -0.46 -10.51 2.49
N MET A 3 0.44 -9.89 1.73
CA MET A 3 1.30 -8.83 2.27
C MET A 3 0.48 -7.67 2.83
N GLY A 4 -0.57 -7.24 2.11
CA GLY A 4 -1.46 -6.18 2.58
C GLY A 4 -2.18 -6.54 3.88
N MET A 5 -2.68 -7.78 4.01
CA MET A 5 -3.29 -8.26 5.26
C MET A 5 -2.28 -8.31 6.42
N SER A 6 -1.02 -8.64 6.14
CA SER A 6 0.07 -8.59 7.13
C SER A 6 0.30 -7.17 7.65
N PHE A 7 0.31 -6.16 6.75
CA PHE A 7 0.36 -4.75 7.15
C PHE A 7 -0.86 -4.34 7.96
N GLU A 8 -2.07 -4.73 7.54
CA GLU A 8 -3.30 -4.41 8.26
C GLU A 8 -3.27 -4.91 9.70
N LEU A 9 -2.86 -6.17 9.89
CA LEU A 9 -2.78 -6.79 11.20
C LEU A 9 -1.76 -6.07 12.09
N LEU A 10 -0.57 -5.80 11.57
CA LEU A 10 0.49 -5.11 12.30
C LEU A 10 0.05 -3.71 12.74
N ILE A 11 -0.50 -2.91 11.83
CA ILE A 11 -0.94 -1.53 12.15
C ILE A 11 -2.07 -1.55 13.18
N LYS A 12 -3.04 -2.46 13.05
CA LYS A 12 -4.12 -2.62 14.04
C LYS A 12 -3.60 -3.05 15.41
N ALA A 13 -2.59 -3.92 15.45
CA ALA A 13 -1.95 -4.32 16.70
C ALA A 13 -1.29 -3.13 17.41
N ILE A 14 -0.57 -2.27 16.66
CA ILE A 14 0.01 -1.03 17.18
C ILE A 14 -1.08 -0.10 17.73
N LEU A 15 -2.18 0.11 16.98
CA LEU A 15 -3.28 0.96 17.44
C LEU A 15 -3.86 0.47 18.78
N ILE A 16 -4.11 -0.84 18.93
CA ILE A 16 -4.60 -1.44 20.18
C ILE A 16 -3.59 -1.22 21.32
N GLN A 17 -2.31 -1.49 21.08
CA GLN A 17 -1.24 -1.31 22.06
C GLN A 17 -1.15 0.15 22.52
N SER A 18 -1.35 1.10 21.61
CA SER A 18 -1.39 2.54 21.90
C SER A 18 -2.71 3.02 22.50
N GLY A 19 -3.68 2.14 22.76
CA GLY A 19 -4.99 2.51 23.31
C GLY A 19 -5.89 3.29 22.35
N ILE A 20 -5.58 3.27 21.04
CA ILE A 20 -6.33 3.96 19.99
C ILE A 20 -7.41 3.01 19.45
N SER A 21 -8.63 3.49 19.34
CA SER A 21 -9.74 2.70 18.80
C SER A 21 -9.54 2.41 17.31
N ILE A 22 -9.76 1.15 16.91
CA ILE A 22 -9.64 0.75 15.51
C ILE A 22 -10.92 1.14 14.76
N THR A 23 -10.76 1.91 13.68
CA THR A 23 -11.84 2.10 12.71
C THR A 23 -12.00 0.84 11.86
N HIS A 24 -13.24 0.38 11.64
CA HIS A 24 -13.50 -0.78 10.80
C HIS A 24 -13.30 -0.43 9.31
N THR A 25 -12.05 -0.53 8.85
CA THR A 25 -11.65 -0.26 7.46
C THR A 25 -10.48 -1.15 7.05
N HIS A 26 -10.35 -1.36 5.75
CA HIS A 26 -9.21 -2.00 5.09
C HIS A 26 -8.27 -1.00 4.41
N ASN A 27 -8.52 0.31 4.59
CA ASN A 27 -7.64 1.34 4.05
C ASN A 27 -6.41 1.50 4.96
N LEU A 28 -5.28 1.00 4.49
CA LEU A 28 -4.01 0.98 5.23
C LEU A 28 -3.44 2.37 5.46
N ARG A 29 -3.59 3.31 4.53
CA ARG A 29 -3.16 4.71 4.74
C ARG A 29 -3.93 5.34 5.90
N ASN A 30 -5.25 5.16 5.94
CA ASN A 30 -6.07 5.69 7.02
C ASN A 30 -5.65 5.08 8.36
N LEU A 31 -5.40 3.76 8.40
CA LEU A 31 -4.88 3.11 9.61
C LEU A 31 -3.49 3.64 9.99
N ALA A 32 -2.59 3.78 9.02
CA ALA A 32 -1.21 4.24 9.23
C ALA A 32 -1.11 5.70 9.68
N ASN A 33 -2.03 6.56 9.25
CA ASN A 33 -2.08 7.96 9.71
C ASN A 33 -2.41 8.09 11.21
N ASN A 34 -2.94 7.02 11.83
CA ASN A 34 -3.27 7.01 13.26
C ASN A 34 -2.14 6.39 14.12
N ILE A 35 -1.05 5.91 13.52
CA ILE A 35 0.13 5.47 14.26
C ILE A 35 1.22 6.53 14.17
N GLU A 36 1.98 6.70 15.25
CA GLU A 36 3.10 7.66 15.30
C GLU A 36 4.35 7.11 14.58
N VAL A 37 4.21 6.80 13.29
CA VAL A 37 5.31 6.35 12.42
C VAL A 37 5.44 7.31 11.25
N ASN A 38 6.63 7.90 11.09
CA ASN A 38 6.91 8.82 10.00
C ASN A 38 7.08 8.04 8.68
N LEU A 39 6.00 7.91 7.94
CA LEU A 39 5.98 7.32 6.61
C LEU A 39 6.14 8.39 5.52
N SER A 40 6.99 8.10 4.55
CA SER A 40 7.16 8.94 3.37
C SER A 40 5.91 8.89 2.49
N LYS A 41 5.78 9.86 1.58
CA LYS A 41 4.68 9.87 0.61
C LYS A 41 4.65 8.61 -0.24
N ASP A 42 5.83 8.13 -0.65
CA ASP A 42 5.97 6.91 -1.44
C ASP A 42 5.52 5.67 -0.65
N GLU A 43 5.95 5.55 0.61
CA GLU A 43 5.53 4.45 1.49
C GLU A 43 4.00 4.43 1.68
N LEU A 44 3.39 5.61 1.88
CA LEU A 44 1.94 5.71 1.98
C LEU A 44 1.22 5.37 0.66
N ASN A 45 1.82 5.66 -0.49
CA ASN A 45 1.25 5.27 -1.79
C ASN A 45 1.32 3.74 -1.99
N LEU A 46 2.37 3.08 -1.49
CA LEU A 46 2.43 1.61 -1.47
C LEU A 46 1.32 1.03 -0.58
N LEU A 47 1.02 1.66 0.57
CA LEU A 47 -0.11 1.27 1.42
C LEU A 47 -1.46 1.46 0.71
N ASP A 48 -1.64 2.49 -0.11
CA ASP A 48 -2.87 2.66 -0.91
C ASP A 48 -3.04 1.51 -1.93
N ILE A 49 -1.97 1.14 -2.63
CA ILE A 49 -1.98 0.03 -3.58
C ILE A 49 -2.33 -1.28 -2.84
N LEU A 50 -1.64 -1.57 -1.74
CA LEU A 50 -1.92 -2.76 -0.91
C LEU A 50 -3.38 -2.78 -0.38
N SER A 51 -3.96 -1.61 -0.09
CA SER A 51 -5.37 -1.51 0.33
C SER A 51 -6.32 -2.01 -0.76
N GLU A 52 -6.12 -1.60 -2.02
CA GLU A 52 -6.94 -2.07 -3.15
C GLU A 52 -6.84 -3.61 -3.32
N TYR A 53 -5.65 -4.17 -3.14
CA TYR A 53 -5.44 -5.63 -3.15
C TYR A 53 -6.18 -6.38 -2.04
N ILE A 54 -6.37 -5.79 -0.86
CA ILE A 54 -7.14 -6.41 0.24
C ILE A 54 -8.64 -6.21 0.02
N ILE A 55 -9.04 -5.02 -0.46
CA ILE A 55 -10.44 -4.66 -0.66
C ILE A 55 -11.06 -5.51 -1.75
N TRP A 56 -10.39 -5.64 -2.91
CA TRP A 56 -10.97 -6.35 -4.05
C TRP A 56 -9.96 -7.07 -4.94
N ALA A 57 -8.82 -6.45 -5.30
CA ALA A 57 -7.97 -6.92 -6.40
C ALA A 57 -7.33 -8.29 -6.14
N GLY A 58 -7.13 -8.66 -4.88
CA GLY A 58 -6.66 -9.98 -4.50
C GLY A 58 -7.75 -11.05 -4.41
N LYS A 59 -9.02 -10.69 -4.56
CA LYS A 59 -10.19 -11.54 -4.32
C LYS A 59 -11.06 -11.74 -5.56
N TYR A 60 -11.14 -10.72 -6.41
CA TYR A 60 -12.04 -10.66 -7.55
C TYR A 60 -11.30 -10.19 -8.80
N PRO A 61 -11.63 -10.74 -9.98
CA PRO A 61 -11.03 -10.31 -11.24
C PRO A 61 -11.43 -8.88 -11.62
N ILE A 62 -12.59 -8.40 -11.15
CA ILE A 62 -13.08 -7.04 -11.37
C ILE A 62 -13.63 -6.47 -10.05
N PRO A 63 -13.49 -5.15 -9.80
CA PRO A 63 -14.08 -4.54 -8.63
C PRO A 63 -15.60 -4.42 -8.78
N LYS A 64 -16.29 -4.32 -7.65
CA LYS A 64 -17.73 -4.01 -7.62
C LYS A 64 -18.04 -2.61 -8.17
N LYS A 65 -17.08 -1.69 -8.07
CA LYS A 65 -17.15 -0.30 -8.52
C LYS A 65 -16.10 -0.09 -9.59
N SER A 66 -16.49 0.27 -10.82
CA SER A 66 -15.58 0.42 -11.96
C SER A 66 -14.48 1.45 -11.69
N GLU A 67 -14.77 2.49 -10.90
CA GLU A 67 -13.80 3.52 -10.53
C GLU A 67 -12.63 2.97 -9.72
N SER A 68 -12.82 1.84 -9.02
CA SER A 68 -11.73 1.19 -8.25
C SER A 68 -10.69 0.55 -9.17
N LEU A 69 -11.08 0.14 -10.38
CA LEU A 69 -10.16 -0.42 -11.37
C LEU A 69 -9.24 0.68 -11.90
N GLU A 70 -9.83 1.78 -12.35
CA GLU A 70 -9.08 2.95 -12.85
C GLU A 70 -8.18 3.54 -11.75
N LYS A 71 -8.68 3.59 -10.50
CA LYS A 71 -7.90 4.02 -9.35
C LYS A 71 -6.66 3.15 -9.14
N LEU A 72 -6.81 1.82 -9.10
CA LEU A 72 -5.68 0.91 -8.90
C LEU A 72 -4.67 1.06 -10.04
N TYR A 73 -5.14 1.06 -11.29
CA TYR A 73 -4.26 1.23 -12.46
C TYR A 73 -3.46 2.54 -12.41
N LYS A 74 -4.09 3.67 -12.07
CA LYS A 74 -3.40 4.96 -11.93
C LYS A 74 -2.40 4.97 -10.78
N LEU A 75 -2.72 4.31 -9.66
CA LEU A 75 -1.80 4.19 -8.53
C LEU A 75 -0.58 3.35 -8.90
N GLU A 76 -0.77 2.21 -9.55
CA GLU A 76 0.32 1.35 -9.97
C GLU A 76 1.22 2.04 -10.99
N GLN A 77 0.64 2.60 -12.07
CA GLN A 77 1.41 3.31 -13.10
C GLN A 77 2.23 4.47 -12.55
N LYS A 78 1.67 5.22 -11.60
CA LYS A 78 2.36 6.38 -11.01
C LYS A 78 3.50 6.00 -10.07
N ASN A 79 3.41 4.86 -9.37
CA ASN A 79 4.26 4.57 -8.23
C ASN A 79 5.17 3.36 -8.42
N LEU A 80 4.82 2.42 -9.30
CA LEU A 80 5.54 1.17 -9.48
C LEU A 80 6.36 1.10 -10.76
N TYR A 81 6.19 2.10 -11.64
CA TYR A 81 6.86 2.12 -12.93
C TYR A 81 7.57 3.46 -13.15
N ASP A 82 8.77 3.37 -13.72
CA ASP A 82 9.56 4.52 -14.14
C ASP A 82 9.62 4.56 -15.68
N VAL A 83 9.61 5.76 -16.26
CA VAL A 83 9.74 5.94 -17.72
C VAL A 83 11.18 5.71 -18.13
N VAL A 84 11.41 4.70 -18.96
CA VAL A 84 12.73 4.32 -19.45
C VAL A 84 13.04 5.02 -20.77
N GLU A 85 12.05 5.14 -21.65
CA GLU A 85 12.20 5.73 -22.97
C GLU A 85 10.89 6.34 -23.45
N LYS A 86 10.98 7.38 -24.30
CA LYS A 86 9.84 7.97 -24.99
C LYS A 86 9.99 7.77 -26.49
N ILE A 87 9.03 7.08 -27.10
CA ILE A 87 8.94 6.86 -28.54
C ILE A 87 7.75 7.66 -29.06
N GLY A 88 8.02 8.90 -29.49
CA GLY A 88 6.96 9.86 -29.85
C GLY A 88 6.10 10.21 -28.61
N GLU A 89 4.80 9.93 -28.66
CA GLU A 89 3.87 10.11 -27.54
C GLU A 89 3.80 8.90 -26.59
N LEU A 90 4.43 7.77 -26.94
CA LEU A 90 4.41 6.56 -26.14
C LEU A 90 5.55 6.56 -25.11
N GLU A 91 5.20 6.34 -23.85
CA GLU A 91 6.16 6.14 -22.75
C GLU A 91 6.37 4.64 -22.53
N LEU A 92 7.59 4.17 -22.77
CA LEU A 92 8.04 2.84 -22.35
C LEU A 92 8.42 2.90 -20.88
N VAL A 93 7.82 2.03 -20.08
CA VAL A 93 7.99 2.00 -18.63
C VAL A 93 8.54 0.65 -18.16
N SER A 94 9.32 0.66 -17.08
CA SER A 94 9.79 -0.54 -16.38
C SER A 94 9.41 -0.50 -14.91
N SER A 95 9.27 -1.67 -14.29
CA SER A 95 9.16 -1.78 -12.84
C SER A 95 10.29 -1.01 -12.16
N ASN A 96 9.97 -0.31 -11.07
CA ASN A 96 10.95 0.34 -10.20
C ASN A 96 11.21 -0.44 -8.90
N ASP A 97 10.72 -1.68 -8.84
CA ASP A 97 10.95 -2.69 -7.80
C ASP A 97 10.44 -2.28 -6.40
N LYS A 98 9.78 -1.12 -6.27
CA LYS A 98 9.24 -0.65 -4.97
C LYS A 98 8.19 -1.61 -4.38
N PHE A 99 7.53 -2.40 -5.22
CA PHE A 99 6.55 -3.39 -4.80
C PHE A 99 7.13 -4.79 -4.57
N ASP A 100 8.45 -4.97 -4.76
CA ASP A 100 9.10 -6.24 -4.50
C ASP A 100 9.11 -6.56 -3.01
N PHE A 101 9.17 -7.85 -2.71
CA PHE A 101 9.11 -8.36 -1.34
C PHE A 101 10.13 -7.68 -0.43
N ASP A 102 11.39 -7.51 -0.87
CA ASP A 102 12.44 -6.92 -0.04
C ASP A 102 12.13 -5.47 0.34
N ASN A 103 11.54 -4.69 -0.58
CA ASN A 103 11.19 -3.29 -0.33
C ASN A 103 9.92 -3.17 0.52
N LEU A 104 8.91 -4.01 0.28
CA LEU A 104 7.74 -4.11 1.16
C LEU A 104 8.11 -4.60 2.55
N HIS A 105 9.06 -5.54 2.68
CA HIS A 105 9.53 -6.05 3.96
C HIS A 105 10.31 -4.99 4.76
N LYS A 106 11.10 -4.14 4.10
CA LYS A 106 11.74 -2.97 4.75
C LYS A 106 10.69 -2.03 5.35
N LEU A 107 9.66 -1.68 4.58
CA LEU A 107 8.55 -0.85 5.07
C LEU A 107 7.80 -1.53 6.22
N TRP A 108 7.50 -2.82 6.10
CA TRP A 108 6.86 -3.59 7.16
C TRP A 108 7.70 -3.58 8.44
N SER A 109 9.01 -3.79 8.32
CA SER A 109 9.95 -3.78 9.44
C SER A 109 10.00 -2.43 10.14
N LYS A 110 10.05 -1.33 9.37
CA LYS A 110 9.98 0.05 9.88
C LYS A 110 8.71 0.30 10.70
N ILE A 111 7.55 -0.17 10.23
CA ILE A 111 6.30 -0.06 11.01
C ILE A 111 6.37 -0.96 12.26
N ALA A 112 6.93 -2.16 12.14
CA ALA A 112 7.03 -3.12 13.24
C ALA A 112 7.94 -2.65 14.39
N GLU A 113 8.90 -1.78 14.13
CA GLU A 113 9.71 -1.15 15.17
C GLU A 113 8.85 -0.39 16.19
N LYS A 114 7.78 0.29 15.75
CA LYS A 114 6.85 0.97 16.66
C LYS A 114 6.11 0.01 17.59
N TYR A 115 5.84 -1.23 17.17
CA TYR A 115 5.18 -2.24 18.01
C TYR A 115 6.10 -2.75 19.13
N ARG A 116 7.41 -2.71 18.93
CA ARG A 116 8.41 -3.23 19.90
C ARG A 116 8.76 -2.23 21.00
N LEU A 117 8.37 -0.96 20.84
CA LEU A 117 8.61 0.14 21.78
C LEU A 117 7.37 0.36 22.66
#